data_AF-A0A2A4SKA7-F1
#
_entry.id   AF-A0A2A4SKA7-F1
#
_cell.length_a   1.000
_cell.length_b   1.000
_cell.length_c   1.000
_cell.angle_alpha   90.00
_cell.angle_beta   90.00
_cell.angle_gamma   90.00
#
_symmetry.space_group_name_H-M   'P 1'
#
loop_
_entity.id
_entity.type
_entity.pdbx_description
1 polymer ?
#
loop_
_entity_poly.entity_id
_entity_poly.type
_entity_poly.pdbx_seq_one_letter_code
_entity_poly.pdbx_strand_id
1 'polypeptide(L)'
;MAKLISFDIDGTLEVGDPPGIITLDMVRKAKELGFLVGSCSDRTISTQQRMWRDSGISVDFTVLKHQLSTVKEQFEAEEYYHIGDTDLDRHYSERAGFSFLSLDVGVTPLLESQSNS
;
A
#
# COMPACT_ATOMS: atom_id res chain seq x y z
N MET A 1 -6.98 15.11 7.09
CA MET A 1 -6.73 13.86 7.86
C MET A 1 -5.54 13.16 7.23
N ALA A 2 -4.97 12.11 7.81
CA ALA A 2 -3.91 11.37 7.11
C ALA A 2 -4.47 10.74 5.82
N LYS A 3 -3.65 10.61 4.79
CA LYS A 3 -3.95 9.77 3.62
C LYS A 3 -3.48 8.34 3.90
N LEU A 4 -4.12 7.35 3.29
CA LEU A 4 -3.80 5.94 3.51
C LEU A 4 -3.35 5.26 2.21
N ILE A 5 -2.24 4.51 2.27
CA ILE A 5 -1.74 3.71 1.16
C ILE A 5 -1.69 2.24 1.57
N SER A 6 -2.37 1.42 0.77
CA SER A 6 -2.31 -0.03 0.81
C SER A 6 -1.42 -0.52 -0.34
N PHE A 7 -0.37 -1.28 -0.05
CA PHE A 7 0.51 -1.85 -1.06
C PHE A 7 0.17 -3.32 -1.30
N ASP A 8 0.03 -3.75 -2.55
CA ASP A 8 0.32 -5.14 -2.89
C ASP A 8 1.82 -5.44 -2.63
N ILE A 9 2.20 -6.71 -2.62
CA ILE A 9 3.57 -7.14 -2.34
C ILE A 9 4.27 -7.63 -3.62
N ASP A 10 3.70 -8.61 -4.31
CA ASP A 10 4.38 -9.34 -5.37
C ASP A 10 4.20 -8.60 -6.70
N GLY A 11 5.28 -8.26 -7.39
CA GLY A 11 5.27 -7.36 -8.54
C GLY A 11 5.19 -5.87 -8.16
N THR A 12 4.96 -5.55 -6.88
CA THR A 12 4.79 -4.17 -6.38
C THR A 12 5.95 -3.68 -5.53
N LEU A 13 6.27 -4.36 -4.43
CA LEU A 13 7.38 -3.98 -3.54
C LEU A 13 8.69 -4.61 -4.01
N GLU A 14 9.82 -3.94 -3.77
CA GLU A 14 11.16 -4.46 -4.11
C GLU A 14 11.51 -5.79 -3.40
N VAL A 15 10.78 -6.12 -2.33
CA VAL A 15 10.90 -7.37 -1.57
C VAL A 15 9.84 -8.43 -1.93
N GLY A 16 9.01 -8.16 -2.93
CA GLY A 16 8.06 -9.12 -3.50
C GLY A 16 8.74 -10.22 -4.31
N ASP A 17 7.96 -11.21 -4.73
CA ASP A 17 8.35 -12.29 -5.63
C ASP A 17 7.29 -12.48 -6.74
N PRO A 18 7.47 -11.88 -7.93
CA PRO A 18 8.68 -11.16 -8.37
C PRO A 18 8.85 -9.80 -7.67
N PRO A 19 10.07 -9.24 -7.61
CA PRO A 19 10.30 -7.89 -7.10
C PRO A 19 9.61 -6.82 -7.96
N GLY A 20 9.01 -5.82 -7.32
CA GLY A 20 8.44 -4.64 -7.97
C GLY A 20 9.30 -3.38 -7.84
N ILE A 21 8.76 -2.25 -8.29
CA ILE A 21 9.49 -0.97 -8.37
C ILE A 21 9.38 -0.10 -7.11
N ILE A 22 8.47 -0.42 -6.19
CA ILE A 22 8.27 0.36 -4.97
C ILE A 22 9.32 -0.06 -3.95
N THR A 23 10.28 0.83 -3.68
CA THR A 23 11.34 0.54 -2.72
C THR A 23 10.83 0.70 -1.27
N LEU A 24 11.47 0.01 -0.34
CA LEU A 24 11.19 0.16 1.09
C LEU A 24 11.48 1.59 1.57
N ASP A 25 12.41 2.31 0.95
CA ASP A 25 12.67 3.72 1.23
C ASP A 25 11.52 4.62 0.82
N MET A 26 10.84 4.35 -0.31
CA MET A 26 9.62 5.07 -0.69
C MET A 26 8.49 4.82 0.34
N VAL A 27 8.37 3.59 0.84
CA VAL A 27 7.41 3.25 1.90
C VAL A 27 7.73 4.00 3.21
N ARG A 28 9.00 4.04 3.62
CA ARG A 28 9.44 4.83 4.79
C ARG A 28 9.13 6.31 4.59
N LYS A 29 9.38 6.83 3.39
CA LYS A 29 9.09 8.23 3.07
C LYS A 29 7.60 8.56 3.18
N ALA A 30 6.72 7.68 2.72
CA ALA A 30 5.28 7.86 2.90
C ALA A 30 4.90 7.94 4.39
N LYS A 31 5.47 7.07 5.24
CA LYS A 31 5.24 7.15 6.69
C LYS A 31 5.76 8.46 7.31
N GLU A 32 6.95 8.92 6.90
CA GLU A 32 7.51 10.22 7.34
C GLU A 32 6.59 11.40 6.96
N LEU A 33 5.91 11.31 5.81
CA LEU A 33 4.94 12.30 5.35
C LEU A 33 3.58 12.19 6.05
N GLY A 34 3.43 11.27 7.03
CA GLY A 34 2.21 11.12 7.82
C GLY A 34 1.13 10.25 7.20
N PHE A 35 1.47 9.45 6.18
CA PHE A 35 0.53 8.48 5.63
C PHE A 35 0.35 7.28 6.58
N LEU A 36 -0.88 6.77 6.65
CA LEU A 36 -1.14 5.42 7.13
C LEU A 36 -0.73 4.44 6.03
N VAL A 37 0.06 3.43 6.38
CA VAL A 37 0.68 2.52 5.42
C VAL A 37 0.46 1.08 5.84
N GLY A 38 0.04 0.24 4.92
CA GLY A 38 -0.09 -1.20 5.15
C GLY A 38 -0.03 -2.01 3.86
N SER A 39 -0.20 -3.32 3.99
CA SER A 39 -0.23 -4.23 2.85
C SER A 39 -1.54 -4.96 2.68
N CYS A 40 -1.84 -5.28 1.42
CA CYS A 40 -2.99 -6.04 0.97
C CYS A 40 -2.53 -7.04 -0.09
N SER A 41 -2.35 -8.30 0.29
CA SER A 41 -1.75 -9.34 -0.55
C SER A 41 -2.42 -10.70 -0.31
N ASP A 42 -2.27 -11.63 -1.26
CA ASP A 42 -2.68 -13.03 -1.08
C ASP A 42 -1.75 -13.81 -0.14
N ARG A 43 -0.55 -13.27 0.14
CA ARG A 43 0.33 -13.80 1.18
C ARG A 43 -0.39 -13.80 2.52
N THR A 44 -0.19 -14.87 3.31
CA THR A 44 -0.79 -14.95 4.65
C THR A 44 -0.39 -13.75 5.51
N ILE A 45 -1.27 -13.33 6.43
CA ILE A 45 -1.03 -12.19 7.31
C ILE A 45 0.31 -12.31 8.05
N SER A 46 0.66 -13.49 8.55
CA SER A 46 1.92 -13.73 9.26
C SER A 46 3.14 -13.59 8.34
N THR A 47 3.02 -13.95 7.06
CA THR A 47 4.04 -13.70 6.04
C THR A 47 4.21 -12.20 5.81
N GLN A 48 3.12 -11.45 5.61
CA GLN A 48 3.17 -10.00 5.40
C GLN A 48 3.84 -9.30 6.59
N GLN A 49 3.40 -9.61 7.81
CA GLN A 49 3.97 -9.05 9.05
C GLN A 49 5.46 -9.38 9.22
N ARG A 50 5.87 -10.59 8.83
CA ARG A 50 7.29 -10.98 8.81
C ARG A 50 8.09 -10.12 7.84
N MET A 51 7.61 -9.96 6.61
CA MET A 51 8.31 -9.16 5.59
C MET A 51 8.52 -7.71 6.06
N TRP A 52 7.50 -7.09 6.67
CA TRP A 52 7.61 -5.74 7.21
C TRP A 52 8.60 -5.65 8.38
N ARG A 53 8.52 -6.60 9.33
CA ARG A 53 9.44 -6.65 10.48
C ARG A 53 10.88 -6.85 10.04
N ASP A 54 11.12 -7.77 9.12
CA ASP A 54 12.46 -8.08 8.61
C ASP A 54 13.02 -6.89 7.79
N SER A 55 12.14 -6.06 7.22
CA SER A 55 12.47 -4.78 6.57
C SER A 55 12.66 -3.61 7.55
N GLY A 56 12.41 -3.81 8.84
CA GLY A 56 12.48 -2.76 9.86
C GLY A 56 11.41 -1.65 9.71
N ILE A 57 10.29 -1.94 9.05
CA ILE A 57 9.19 -0.98 8.86
C ILE A 57 7.99 -1.42 9.69
N SER A 58 7.52 -0.54 10.57
CA SER A 58 6.25 -0.75 11.27
C SER A 58 5.11 -0.23 10.43
N VAL A 59 4.29 -1.13 9.88
CA VAL A 59 3.08 -0.77 9.14
C VAL A 59 1.86 -0.73 10.07
N ASP A 60 0.82 -0.01 9.65
CA ASP A 60 -0.41 0.23 10.40
C ASP A 60 -1.40 -0.93 10.24
N PHE A 61 -1.36 -1.64 9.11
CA PHE A 61 -2.19 -2.81 8.86
C PHE A 61 -1.55 -3.82 7.90
N THR A 62 -2.03 -5.06 7.97
CA THR A 62 -1.76 -6.14 7.02
C THR A 62 -3.07 -6.89 6.81
N VAL A 63 -3.58 -6.96 5.58
CA VAL A 63 -4.86 -7.59 5.24
C VAL A 63 -4.74 -8.49 4.01
N LEU A 64 -5.71 -9.40 3.83
CA LEU A 64 -5.84 -10.17 2.60
C LEU A 64 -6.64 -9.38 1.55
N LYS A 65 -6.45 -9.66 0.25
CA LYS A 65 -7.11 -8.93 -0.86
C LYS A 65 -8.64 -8.84 -0.70
N HIS A 66 -9.28 -9.94 -0.34
CA HIS A 66 -10.72 -9.99 -0.12
C HIS A 66 -11.20 -9.28 1.16
N GLN A 67 -10.29 -8.82 2.04
CA GLN A 67 -10.59 -8.14 3.29
C GLN A 67 -10.22 -6.65 3.27
N LEU A 68 -9.80 -6.10 2.13
CA LEU A 68 -9.37 -4.70 2.03
C LEU A 68 -10.43 -3.69 2.50
N SER A 69 -11.72 -4.02 2.36
CA SER A 69 -12.81 -3.17 2.87
C SER A 69 -12.76 -2.94 4.39
N THR A 70 -12.25 -3.92 5.15
CA THR A 70 -12.14 -3.83 6.62
C THR A 70 -11.16 -2.75 7.08
N VAL A 71 -10.27 -2.29 6.21
CA VAL A 71 -9.35 -1.19 6.51
C VAL A 71 -10.13 0.12 6.69
N LYS A 72 -11.15 0.39 5.87
CA LYS A 72 -11.97 1.61 5.99
C LYS A 72 -12.87 1.59 7.24
N GLU A 73 -13.10 0.42 7.82
CA GLU A 73 -13.83 0.26 9.09
C GLU A 73 -12.94 0.56 10.30
N GLN A 74 -11.62 0.36 10.17
CA GLN A 74 -10.64 0.48 11.26
C GLN A 74 -9.85 1.79 11.24
N PHE A 75 -9.67 2.38 10.05
CA PHE A 75 -8.84 3.56 9.84
C PHE A 75 -9.62 4.66 9.14
N GLU A 76 -9.64 5.84 9.77
CA GLU A 76 -10.20 7.04 9.16
C GLU A 76 -9.09 7.81 8.43
N ALA A 77 -9.23 7.92 7.12
CA ALA A 77 -8.32 8.64 6.23
C ALA A 77 -9.09 9.55 5.27
N GLU A 78 -8.42 10.61 4.81
CA GLU A 78 -8.97 11.55 3.83
C GLU A 78 -9.13 10.91 2.45
N GLU A 79 -8.12 10.14 2.05
CA GLU A 79 -8.06 9.42 0.79
C GLU A 79 -7.48 8.03 1.03
N TYR A 80 -7.95 7.06 0.24
CA TYR A 80 -7.57 5.66 0.33
C TYR A 80 -7.03 5.21 -1.01
N TYR A 81 -5.75 4.87 -1.06
CA TYR A 81 -5.09 4.40 -2.27
C TYR A 81 -4.66 2.95 -2.15
N HIS A 82 -4.75 2.22 -3.25
CA HIS A 82 -4.11 0.93 -3.39
C HIS A 82 -3.12 0.95 -4.56
N ILE A 83 -1.88 0.55 -4.30
CA ILE A 83 -0.83 0.42 -5.32
C ILE A 83 -0.64 -1.07 -5.58
N GLY A 84 -0.75 -1.46 -6.85
CA GLY A 84 -0.59 -2.85 -7.31
C GLY A 84 -0.21 -2.90 -8.78
N ASP A 85 0.20 -4.07 -9.25
CA ASP A 85 0.65 -4.31 -10.63
C ASP A 85 -0.38 -5.04 -11.49
N THR A 86 -1.40 -5.66 -10.89
CA THR A 86 -2.38 -6.49 -11.62
C THR A 86 -3.78 -5.89 -11.70
N ASP A 87 -4.55 -6.34 -12.69
CA ASP A 87 -5.99 -6.04 -12.79
C ASP A 87 -6.79 -6.61 -11.60
N LEU A 88 -6.26 -7.65 -10.93
CA LEU A 88 -6.88 -8.21 -9.74
C LEU A 88 -6.81 -7.24 -8.56
N ASP A 89 -5.69 -6.54 -8.41
CA ASP A 89 -5.50 -5.50 -7.40
C ASP A 89 -6.49 -4.36 -7.61
N ARG A 90 -6.58 -3.88 -8.85
CA ARG A 90 -7.57 -2.87 -9.27
C ARG A 90 -8.97 -3.31 -8.88
N HIS A 91 -9.37 -4.53 -9.25
CA HIS A 91 -10.71 -5.04 -8.99
C HIS A 91 -11.06 -5.04 -7.49
N TYR A 92 -10.18 -5.58 -6.64
CA TYR A 92 -10.43 -5.63 -5.20
C TYR A 92 -10.37 -4.25 -4.54
N SER A 93 -9.45 -3.38 -4.97
CA SER A 93 -9.34 -2.03 -4.42
C SER A 93 -10.54 -1.16 -4.75
N GLU A 94 -10.98 -1.15 -6.01
CA GLU A 94 -12.13 -0.34 -6.42
C GLU A 94 -13.40 -0.84 -5.75
N ARG A 95 -13.58 -2.17 -5.63
CA ARG A 95 -14.69 -2.76 -4.89
C ARG A 95 -14.68 -2.41 -3.40
N ALA A 96 -13.50 -2.24 -2.80
CA ALA A 96 -13.33 -1.78 -1.42
C ALA A 96 -13.45 -0.25 -1.28
N GLY A 97 -13.63 0.49 -2.38
CA GLY A 97 -13.72 1.95 -2.40
C GLY A 97 -12.37 2.65 -2.21
N PHE A 98 -11.30 2.05 -2.72
CA PHE A 98 -9.96 2.63 -2.83
C PHE A 98 -9.72 3.10 -4.27
N SER A 99 -8.94 4.17 -4.41
CA SER A 99 -8.41 4.60 -5.69
C SER A 99 -7.21 3.73 -6.07
N PHE A 100 -7.30 3.02 -7.20
CA PHE A 100 -6.21 2.19 -7.69
C PHE A 100 -5.13 3.02 -8.40
N LEU A 101 -3.87 2.73 -8.11
CA LEU A 101 -2.70 3.35 -8.68
C LEU A 101 -1.83 2.27 -9.32
N SER A 102 -1.85 2.20 -10.65
CA SER A 102 -0.96 1.31 -11.39
C SER A 102 0.48 1.82 -11.35
N LEU A 103 1.43 0.90 -11.29
CA LEU A 103 2.86 1.18 -11.39
C LEU A 103 3.25 1.83 -12.72
N ASP A 104 2.49 1.58 -13.79
CA ASP A 104 2.74 2.12 -15.13
C ASP A 104 2.47 3.63 -15.27
N VAL A 105 1.68 4.21 -14.36
CA VAL A 105 1.27 5.62 -14.43
C VAL A 105 2.27 6.54 -13.70
N GLY A 106 3.35 5.98 -13.16
CA GLY A 106 4.31 6.70 -12.35
C GLY A 106 3.71 7.03 -10.98
N VAL A 107 4.21 6.39 -9.93
CA VAL A 107 3.82 6.67 -8.53
C VAL A 107 4.38 8.03 -8.04
N THR A 108 5.18 8.69 -8.88
CA THR A 108 5.85 9.98 -8.62
C THR A 108 4.91 11.14 -8.23
N PRO A 109 3.70 11.32 -8.81
CA PRO A 109 2.86 12.49 -8.52
C PRO A 109 2.31 12.54 -7.08
N LEU A 110 2.18 11.40 -6.39
CA LEU A 110 1.60 11.36 -5.05
C LEU A 110 2.56 11.82 -3.96
N LEU A 111 3.86 11.55 -4.14
CA LEU A 111 4.90 11.96 -3.19
C LEU A 111 5.29 13.43 -3.34
N GLU A 112 5.09 14.02 -4.52
CA GLU A 112 5.40 15.43 -4.79
C GLU A 112 4.29 16.39 -4.35
N SER A 113 3.03 15.93 -4.31
CA SER A 113 1.86 16.77 -3.97
C SER A 113 1.79 17.29 -2.52
N GLN A 114 2.62 16.76 -1.61
CA GLN A 114 2.67 17.18 -0.20
C GLN A 114 3.81 18.16 0.11
N SER A 115 4.55 18.62 -0.91
CA SER A 115 5.68 19.55 -0.74
C SER A 115 5.29 21.03 -0.91
N ASN A 116 4.04 21.33 -1.27
CA ASN A 116 3.56 22.67 -1.58
C ASN A 116 2.24 22.97 -0.85
N SER A 117 2.24 22.98 0.48
CA SER A 117 1.18 23.57 1.31
C SER A 117 1.73 24.05 2.64
#